data_AF-A0A0D3L0E5-F1
#
_entry.id   AF-A0A0D3L0E5-F1
#
_cell.length_a   1.000
_cell.length_b   1.000
_cell.length_c   1.000
_cell.angle_alpha   90.00
_cell.angle_beta   90.00
_cell.angle_gamma   90.00
#
_symmetry.space_group_name_H-M   'P 1'
#
loop_
_entity.id
_entity.type
_entity.pdbx_description
1 polymer ?
#
loop_
_entity_poly.entity_id
_entity_poly.type
_entity_poly.pdbx_seq_one_letter_code
_entity_poly.pdbx_strand_id
1 'polypeptide(L)'
;MTHLPDRAFINCTSLVSVAFPRSLASIGSGAFEGCSSLSSIDLPAGLTSIGSRAFARCSSIARVTFAASLTSIGIYAFCSSLVSIELPEGLTSIGSEAFSGCTSLSSATLPAGLTSIGTQAFYRCSALTFITFPAGLTSIGYNAFASCSALATVTFPASLTSIGMIAFARCSSLSRVTFPAGLTSIGGWAFSGCSSLTRVTVPETATIRPNAFPPATTVLRLPPKRMHGLQRWHDAVDGALAYKRCRPLLYCWLERAQTRLGSYGPDGAARQRDLEEFEGDFAHLALHAD
;
A
#
# COMPACT_ATOMS: atom_id res chain seq x y z
N MET A 1 -30.58 8.12 12.03
CA MET A 1 -29.77 9.23 11.48
C MET A 1 -28.95 8.68 10.33
N THR A 2 -29.10 9.24 9.13
CA THR A 2 -28.41 8.79 7.91
C THR A 2 -27.20 9.66 7.56
N HIS A 3 -27.09 10.85 8.13
CA HIS A 3 -26.02 11.80 7.90
C HIS A 3 -25.58 12.40 9.24
N LEU A 4 -24.27 12.39 9.53
CA LEU A 4 -23.71 13.14 10.65
C LEU A 4 -23.28 14.53 10.16
N PRO A 5 -23.83 15.64 10.70
CA PRO A 5 -23.59 16.98 10.16
C PRO A 5 -22.13 17.42 10.29
N ASP A 6 -21.77 18.43 9.51
CA ASP A 6 -20.46 19.09 9.59
C ASP A 6 -20.20 19.59 11.01
N ARG A 7 -18.96 19.42 11.46
CA ARG A 7 -18.48 19.87 12.78
C ARG A 7 -19.28 19.38 13.99
N ALA A 8 -20.02 18.27 13.88
CA ALA A 8 -20.88 17.74 14.94
C ALA A 8 -20.21 17.60 16.32
N PHE A 9 -18.95 17.17 16.35
CA PHE A 9 -18.14 16.92 17.54
C PHE A 9 -16.76 17.62 17.45
N ILE A 10 -16.70 18.77 16.77
CA ILE A 10 -15.44 19.51 16.63
C ILE A 10 -14.86 19.88 18.01
N ASN A 11 -13.57 19.62 18.21
CA ASN A 11 -12.83 19.83 19.45
C ASN A 11 -13.45 19.18 20.70
N CYS A 12 -14.21 18.09 20.53
CA CYS A 12 -14.66 17.27 21.66
C CYS A 12 -13.48 16.45 22.22
N THR A 13 -12.57 17.12 22.93
CA THR A 13 -11.32 16.52 23.43
C THR A 13 -11.54 15.42 24.46
N SER A 14 -12.71 15.35 25.12
CA SER A 14 -13.08 14.27 26.05
C SER A 14 -13.74 13.06 25.39
N LEU A 15 -14.01 13.10 24.07
CA LEU A 15 -14.67 12.01 23.37
C LEU A 15 -13.69 10.86 23.13
N VAL A 16 -13.91 9.72 23.80
CA VAL A 16 -13.00 8.55 23.74
C VAL A 16 -13.42 7.51 22.72
N SER A 17 -14.74 7.35 22.53
CA SER A 17 -15.33 6.38 21.60
C SER A 17 -16.65 6.92 21.03
N VAL A 18 -17.03 6.40 19.86
CA VAL A 18 -18.28 6.75 19.18
C VAL A 18 -18.90 5.48 18.63
N ALA A 19 -20.16 5.22 18.99
CA ALA A 19 -20.95 4.16 18.37
C ALA A 19 -21.80 4.77 17.25
N PHE A 20 -21.56 4.35 16.01
CA PHE A 20 -22.35 4.83 14.88
C PHE A 20 -23.59 3.96 14.64
N PRO A 21 -24.74 4.57 14.28
CA PRO A 21 -25.90 3.79 13.88
C PRO A 21 -25.63 3.11 12.54
N ARG A 22 -26.14 1.87 12.37
CA ARG A 22 -26.00 1.10 11.11
C ARG A 22 -26.55 1.83 9.87
N SER A 23 -27.50 2.75 10.07
CA SER A 23 -28.10 3.55 9.01
C SER A 23 -27.24 4.73 8.54
N LEU A 24 -26.10 5.01 9.17
CA LEU A 24 -25.28 6.17 8.83
C LEU A 24 -24.60 5.96 7.46
N ALA A 25 -24.93 6.84 6.52
CA ALA A 25 -24.42 6.81 5.15
C ALA A 25 -23.27 7.81 4.93
N SER A 26 -23.23 8.92 5.68
CA SER A 26 -22.17 9.92 5.53
C SER A 26 -21.74 10.58 6.83
N ILE A 27 -20.45 10.95 6.89
CA ILE A 27 -19.86 11.78 7.94
C ILE A 27 -19.51 13.15 7.34
N GLY A 28 -20.04 14.21 7.94
CA GLY A 28 -19.81 15.59 7.50
C GLY A 28 -18.37 16.07 7.66
N SER A 29 -18.08 17.20 7.03
CA SER A 29 -16.75 17.82 7.08
C SER A 29 -16.43 18.31 8.50
N GLY A 30 -15.22 18.00 8.97
CA GLY A 30 -14.77 18.36 10.31
C GLY A 30 -15.58 17.74 11.46
N ALA A 31 -16.39 16.70 11.20
CA ALA A 31 -17.34 16.16 12.18
C ALA A 31 -16.70 15.74 13.51
N PHE A 32 -15.46 15.26 13.50
CA PHE A 32 -14.68 14.89 14.69
C PHE A 32 -13.34 15.63 14.74
N GLU A 33 -13.17 16.73 14.00
CA GLU A 33 -11.90 17.46 13.95
C GLU A 33 -11.46 17.86 15.37
N GLY A 34 -10.23 17.53 15.76
CA GLY A 34 -9.69 17.88 17.09
C GLY A 34 -10.18 17.01 18.25
N CYS A 35 -10.84 15.87 18.01
CA CYS A 35 -11.16 14.89 19.05
C CYS A 35 -9.89 14.15 19.51
N SER A 36 -9.08 14.80 20.34
CA SER A 36 -7.73 14.33 20.70
C SER A 36 -7.70 13.04 21.52
N SER A 37 -8.79 12.68 22.23
CA SER A 37 -8.89 11.44 23.03
C SER A 37 -9.57 10.29 22.30
N LEU A 38 -10.08 10.51 21.09
CA LEU A 38 -10.77 9.48 20.31
C LEU A 38 -9.73 8.46 19.85
N SER A 39 -9.84 7.22 20.33
CA SER A 39 -8.76 6.22 20.22
C SER A 39 -9.05 5.13 19.18
N SER A 40 -10.32 4.83 18.94
CA SER A 40 -10.78 3.83 17.97
C SER A 40 -12.08 4.28 17.33
N ILE A 41 -12.26 3.90 16.06
CA ILE A 41 -13.43 4.26 15.25
C ILE A 41 -13.80 3.06 14.38
N ASP A 42 -14.99 2.53 14.63
CA ASP A 42 -15.59 1.47 13.82
C ASP A 42 -16.63 2.10 12.88
N LEU A 43 -16.25 2.31 11.62
CA LEU A 43 -17.15 2.93 10.65
C LEU A 43 -18.26 1.94 10.25
N PRO A 44 -19.54 2.37 10.23
CA PRO A 44 -20.65 1.46 9.99
C PRO A 44 -20.66 0.95 8.56
N ALA A 45 -21.04 -0.31 8.35
CA ALA A 45 -20.92 -1.01 7.06
C ALA A 45 -21.64 -0.35 5.86
N GLY A 46 -22.64 0.52 6.12
CA GLY A 46 -23.36 1.29 5.10
C GLY A 46 -22.79 2.69 4.81
N LEU A 47 -21.67 3.07 5.45
CA LEU A 47 -21.04 4.36 5.24
C LEU A 47 -20.44 4.43 3.83
N THR A 48 -20.87 5.41 3.04
CA THR A 48 -20.41 5.60 1.66
C THR A 48 -19.45 6.77 1.51
N SER A 49 -19.45 7.75 2.43
CA SER A 49 -18.57 8.93 2.33
C SER A 49 -18.11 9.49 3.68
N ILE A 50 -16.87 9.99 3.69
CA ILE A 50 -16.26 10.73 4.79
C ILE A 50 -15.89 12.12 4.29
N GLY A 51 -16.39 13.17 4.96
CA GLY A 51 -16.14 14.56 4.61
C GLY A 51 -14.71 15.02 4.87
N SER A 52 -14.35 16.17 4.32
CA SER A 52 -13.03 16.77 4.49
C SER A 52 -12.76 17.09 5.96
N ARG A 53 -11.55 16.81 6.44
CA ARG A 53 -11.14 17.00 7.84
C ARG A 53 -11.97 16.26 8.89
N ALA A 54 -12.79 15.27 8.50
CA ALA A 54 -13.69 14.57 9.41
C ALA A 54 -13.01 14.07 10.69
N PHE A 55 -11.79 13.54 10.61
CA PHE A 55 -10.97 13.08 11.74
C PHE A 55 -9.62 13.80 11.79
N ALA A 56 -9.52 15.02 11.25
CA ALA A 56 -8.29 15.80 11.33
C ALA A 56 -7.94 16.11 12.80
N ARG A 57 -6.63 16.12 13.13
CA ARG A 57 -6.13 16.42 14.48
C ARG A 57 -6.62 15.48 15.60
N CYS A 58 -7.19 14.32 15.27
CA CYS A 58 -7.47 13.27 16.25
C CYS A 58 -6.17 12.53 16.63
N SER A 59 -5.47 13.02 17.65
CA SER A 59 -4.12 12.53 18.00
C SER A 59 -4.05 11.14 18.62
N SER A 60 -5.18 10.52 18.99
CA SER A 60 -5.19 9.20 19.64
C SER A 60 -5.68 8.06 18.75
N ILE A 61 -6.19 8.34 17.55
CA ILE A 61 -6.70 7.29 16.66
C ILE A 61 -5.50 6.52 16.09
N ALA A 62 -5.33 5.28 16.55
CA ALA A 62 -4.27 4.40 16.08
C ALA A 62 -4.73 3.49 14.92
N ARG A 63 -6.02 3.12 14.89
CA ARG A 63 -6.63 2.22 13.93
C ARG A 63 -8.02 2.70 13.55
N VAL A 64 -8.39 2.49 12.29
CA VAL A 64 -9.73 2.75 11.75
C VAL A 64 -10.14 1.53 10.96
N THR A 65 -11.32 0.99 11.25
CA THR A 65 -11.94 -0.04 10.43
C THR A 65 -12.86 0.64 9.43
N PHE A 66 -12.52 0.53 8.14
CA PHE A 66 -13.27 1.15 7.06
C PHE A 66 -14.49 0.31 6.65
N ALA A 67 -15.57 0.98 6.26
CA ALA A 67 -16.76 0.33 5.74
C ALA A 67 -16.51 -0.19 4.32
N ALA A 68 -16.96 -1.42 4.03
CA ALA A 68 -16.82 -2.03 2.70
C ALA A 68 -17.49 -1.19 1.58
N SER A 69 -18.54 -0.45 1.91
CA SER A 69 -19.27 0.43 0.98
C SER A 69 -18.64 1.81 0.77
N LEU A 70 -17.51 2.11 1.41
CA LEU A 70 -16.91 3.44 1.35
C LEU A 70 -16.35 3.71 -0.05
N THR A 71 -16.88 4.73 -0.72
CA THR A 71 -16.48 5.10 -2.09
C THR A 71 -15.66 6.38 -2.14
N SER A 72 -15.67 7.20 -1.08
CA SER A 72 -15.01 8.50 -1.05
C SER A 72 -14.46 8.88 0.32
N ILE A 73 -13.22 9.39 0.34
CA ILE A 73 -12.53 9.96 1.50
C ILE A 73 -12.16 11.41 1.18
N GLY A 74 -12.64 12.34 2.01
CA GLY A 74 -12.43 13.78 1.85
C GLY A 74 -10.99 14.24 2.11
N ILE A 75 -10.75 15.52 1.83
CA ILE A 75 -9.42 16.15 1.92
C ILE A 75 -9.02 16.27 3.39
N TYR A 76 -7.80 15.86 3.76
CA TYR A 76 -7.31 15.81 5.14
C TYR A 76 -8.23 15.01 6.09
N ALA A 77 -8.94 13.99 5.60
CA ALA A 77 -9.91 13.26 6.40
C ALA A 77 -9.30 12.64 7.67
N PHE A 78 -8.04 12.21 7.65
CA PHE A 78 -7.40 11.49 8.74
C PHE A 78 -6.15 12.18 9.34
N CYS A 79 -5.64 11.61 10.44
CA CYS A 79 -4.72 12.23 11.39
C CYS A 79 -3.32 11.58 11.46
N SER A 80 -2.38 12.27 12.13
CA SER A 80 -0.96 11.92 12.27
C SER A 80 -0.64 10.60 12.99
N SER A 81 -1.59 10.07 13.75
CA SER A 81 -1.36 8.95 14.68
C SER A 81 -1.75 7.58 14.14
N LEU A 82 -2.34 7.50 12.95
CA LEU A 82 -2.65 6.21 12.31
C LEU A 82 -1.37 5.41 12.09
N VAL A 83 -1.35 4.16 12.54
CA VAL A 83 -0.17 3.28 12.44
C VAL A 83 -0.25 2.38 11.20
N SER A 84 -1.46 1.92 10.86
CA SER A 84 -1.75 1.10 9.69
C SER A 84 -3.14 1.45 9.15
N ILE A 85 -3.33 1.24 7.85
CA ILE A 85 -4.66 1.35 7.21
C ILE A 85 -4.94 0.14 6.33
N GLU A 86 -6.19 -0.33 6.36
CA GLU A 86 -6.74 -1.34 5.47
C GLU A 86 -7.92 -0.72 4.74
N LEU A 87 -7.71 -0.37 3.48
CA LEU A 87 -8.74 0.28 2.68
C LEU A 87 -9.73 -0.75 2.11
N PRO A 88 -11.02 -0.41 2.01
CA PRO A 88 -12.05 -1.36 1.60
C PRO A 88 -11.98 -1.67 0.10
N GLU A 89 -12.27 -2.91 -0.29
CA GLU A 89 -12.20 -3.40 -1.67
C GLU A 89 -13.05 -2.59 -2.68
N GLY A 90 -14.13 -1.95 -2.23
CA GLY A 90 -14.98 -1.10 -3.05
C GLY A 90 -14.39 0.26 -3.43
N LEU A 91 -13.24 0.66 -2.85
CA LEU A 91 -12.66 1.98 -3.06
C LEU A 91 -11.90 2.05 -4.39
N THR A 92 -12.37 2.89 -5.31
CA THR A 92 -11.77 3.03 -6.65
C THR A 92 -10.74 4.15 -6.77
N SER A 93 -10.75 5.11 -5.84
CA SER A 93 -9.81 6.23 -5.79
C SER A 93 -9.54 6.71 -4.36
N ILE A 94 -8.33 7.21 -4.10
CA ILE A 94 -7.98 7.91 -2.86
C ILE A 94 -7.98 9.42 -3.15
N GLY A 95 -8.79 10.15 -2.39
CA GLY A 95 -8.91 11.61 -2.53
C GLY A 95 -7.63 12.38 -2.22
N SER A 96 -7.56 13.62 -2.67
CA SER A 96 -6.42 14.49 -2.39
C SER A 96 -6.22 14.68 -0.89
N GLU A 97 -4.98 14.59 -0.42
CA GLU A 97 -4.58 14.83 0.97
C GLU A 97 -5.27 13.91 2.01
N ALA A 98 -5.89 12.79 1.60
CA ALA A 98 -6.68 11.91 2.47
C ALA A 98 -5.92 11.42 3.72
N PHE A 99 -4.65 11.04 3.56
CA PHE A 99 -3.73 10.59 4.61
C PHE A 99 -2.51 11.53 4.76
N SER A 100 -2.64 12.78 4.31
CA SER A 100 -1.56 13.78 4.41
C SER A 100 -1.19 14.03 5.88
N GLY A 101 0.08 13.87 6.21
CA GLY A 101 0.63 14.08 7.54
C GLY A 101 0.43 12.90 8.51
N CYS A 102 0.03 11.71 8.03
CA CYS A 102 -0.01 10.48 8.83
C CYS A 102 1.42 10.00 9.17
N THR A 103 2.13 10.74 10.02
CA THR A 103 3.58 10.51 10.29
C THR A 103 3.88 9.18 10.94
N SER A 104 2.91 8.57 11.62
CA SER A 104 3.03 7.25 12.25
C SER A 104 2.64 6.09 11.33
N LEU A 105 2.13 6.38 10.13
CA LEU A 105 1.61 5.36 9.21
C LEU A 105 2.76 4.56 8.63
N SER A 106 2.89 3.32 9.10
CA SER A 106 3.99 2.42 8.77
C SER A 106 3.70 1.48 7.60
N SER A 107 2.42 1.18 7.38
CA SER A 107 1.91 0.28 6.35
C SER A 107 0.54 0.73 5.85
N ALA A 108 0.27 0.49 4.57
CA ALA A 108 -1.02 0.76 3.95
C ALA A 108 -1.36 -0.36 2.96
N THR A 109 -2.48 -1.03 3.20
CA THR A 109 -3.03 -2.04 2.27
C THR A 109 -4.02 -1.34 1.35
N LEU A 110 -3.68 -1.29 0.06
CA LEU A 110 -4.50 -0.69 -0.98
C LEU A 110 -5.43 -1.74 -1.61
N PRO A 111 -6.68 -1.39 -1.95
CA PRO A 111 -7.65 -2.34 -2.48
C PRO A 111 -7.38 -2.66 -3.95
N ALA A 112 -7.75 -3.86 -4.40
CA ALA A 112 -7.43 -4.34 -5.74
C ALA A 112 -8.06 -3.47 -6.86
N GLY A 113 -9.24 -2.91 -6.58
CA GLY A 113 -9.98 -2.03 -7.51
C GLY A 113 -9.47 -0.59 -7.62
N LEU A 114 -8.44 -0.21 -6.86
CA LEU A 114 -7.93 1.17 -6.86
C LEU A 114 -7.21 1.49 -8.17
N THR A 115 -7.71 2.51 -8.87
CA THR A 115 -7.20 2.90 -10.20
C THR A 115 -6.32 4.15 -10.17
N SER A 116 -6.45 4.99 -9.13
CA SER A 116 -5.73 6.25 -9.00
C SER A 116 -5.47 6.65 -7.55
N ILE A 117 -4.32 7.30 -7.32
CA ILE A 117 -3.94 7.92 -6.04
C ILE A 117 -3.88 9.43 -6.23
N GLY A 118 -4.69 10.16 -5.46
CA GLY A 118 -4.84 11.61 -5.58
C GLY A 118 -3.62 12.42 -5.16
N THR A 119 -3.71 13.73 -5.40
CA THR A 119 -2.69 14.70 -5.02
C THR A 119 -2.43 14.66 -3.52
N GLN A 120 -1.15 14.54 -3.11
CA GLN A 120 -0.75 14.54 -1.69
C GLN A 120 -1.41 13.48 -0.81
N ALA A 121 -1.99 12.42 -1.40
CA ALA A 121 -2.77 11.41 -0.67
C ALA A 121 -2.02 10.83 0.56
N PHE A 122 -0.71 10.60 0.45
CA PHE A 122 0.18 10.10 1.50
C PHE A 122 1.35 11.07 1.78
N TYR A 123 1.15 12.37 1.56
CA TYR A 123 2.20 13.36 1.79
C TYR A 123 2.67 13.34 3.26
N ARG A 124 3.98 13.36 3.50
CA ARG A 124 4.60 13.32 4.85
C ARG A 124 4.20 12.11 5.71
N CYS A 125 3.89 10.96 5.10
CA CYS A 125 3.82 9.69 5.82
C CYS A 125 5.24 9.16 6.11
N SER A 126 5.96 9.83 7.02
CA SER A 126 7.40 9.63 7.24
C SER A 126 7.78 8.23 7.73
N ALA A 127 6.87 7.51 8.40
CA ALA A 127 7.07 6.15 8.88
C ALA A 127 6.73 5.07 7.84
N LEU A 128 6.17 5.43 6.67
CA LEU A 128 5.73 4.45 5.68
C LEU A 128 6.94 3.74 5.10
N THR A 129 7.11 2.46 5.46
CA THR A 129 8.30 1.66 5.08
C THR A 129 8.11 0.93 3.77
N PHE A 130 6.89 0.47 3.52
CA PHE A 130 6.51 -0.34 2.38
C PHE A 130 5.08 -0.04 1.96
N ILE A 131 4.81 -0.19 0.65
CA ILE A 131 3.48 -0.08 0.07
C ILE A 131 3.36 -1.04 -1.10
N THR A 132 2.28 -1.82 -1.12
CA THR A 132 1.91 -2.64 -2.27
C THR A 132 0.91 -1.86 -3.12
N PHE A 133 1.27 -1.63 -4.38
CA PHE A 133 0.37 -1.00 -5.33
C PHE A 133 -0.51 -2.05 -6.02
N PRO A 134 -1.82 -1.80 -6.16
CA PRO A 134 -2.73 -2.76 -6.77
C PRO A 134 -2.51 -2.85 -8.28
N ALA A 135 -2.77 -4.04 -8.84
CA ALA A 135 -2.49 -4.36 -10.24
C ALA A 135 -3.24 -3.49 -11.27
N GLY A 136 -4.32 -2.80 -10.86
CA GLY A 136 -5.11 -1.89 -11.69
C GLY A 136 -4.71 -0.41 -11.59
N LEU A 137 -3.70 -0.06 -10.78
CA LEU A 137 -3.32 1.34 -10.57
C LEU A 137 -2.73 1.93 -11.86
N THR A 138 -3.33 3.01 -12.36
CA THR A 138 -2.93 3.65 -13.63
C THR A 138 -2.15 4.96 -13.44
N SER A 139 -2.38 5.66 -12.33
CA SER A 139 -1.82 7.00 -12.09
C SER A 139 -1.54 7.29 -10.62
N ILE A 140 -0.44 8.03 -10.39
CA ILE A 140 -0.05 8.57 -9.08
C ILE A 140 0.02 10.09 -9.19
N GLY A 141 -0.73 10.78 -8.32
CA GLY A 141 -0.93 12.22 -8.36
C GLY A 141 0.28 13.07 -7.93
N TYR A 142 0.11 14.38 -8.01
CA TYR A 142 1.09 15.37 -7.58
C TYR A 142 1.46 15.18 -6.10
N ASN A 143 2.75 15.10 -5.78
CA ASN A 143 3.24 15.05 -4.40
C ASN A 143 2.66 13.91 -3.53
N ALA A 144 2.12 12.84 -4.15
CA ALA A 144 1.31 11.81 -3.51
C ALA A 144 2.01 11.10 -2.33
N PHE A 145 3.30 10.80 -2.48
CA PHE A 145 4.15 10.10 -1.50
C PHE A 145 5.36 10.94 -1.08
N ALA A 146 5.34 12.25 -1.31
CA ALA A 146 6.52 13.03 -0.98
C ALA A 146 6.76 13.11 0.53
N SER A 147 8.03 13.12 0.92
CA SER A 147 8.49 13.06 2.30
C SER A 147 8.09 11.79 3.06
N CYS A 148 7.84 10.68 2.34
CA CYS A 148 7.81 9.33 2.93
C CYS A 148 9.26 8.85 3.16
N SER A 149 9.94 9.42 4.14
CA SER A 149 11.39 9.24 4.34
C SER A 149 11.82 7.82 4.65
N ALA A 150 10.95 6.99 5.22
CA ALA A 150 11.22 5.58 5.53
C ALA A 150 10.98 4.62 4.35
N LEU A 151 10.38 5.09 3.25
CA LEU A 151 10.03 4.25 2.11
C LEU A 151 11.31 3.80 1.40
N ALA A 152 11.64 2.52 1.49
CA ALA A 152 12.94 1.99 1.06
C ALA A 152 12.92 1.44 -0.38
N THR A 153 11.81 0.80 -0.75
CA THR A 153 11.65 0.12 -2.04
C THR A 153 10.26 0.37 -2.61
N VAL A 154 10.17 0.54 -3.92
CA VAL A 154 8.89 0.67 -4.63
C VAL A 154 8.88 -0.21 -5.87
N THR A 155 7.85 -1.04 -5.99
CA THR A 155 7.54 -1.82 -7.18
C THR A 155 6.21 -1.34 -7.75
N PHE A 156 6.23 -0.80 -8.96
CA PHE A 156 5.02 -0.31 -9.62
C PHE A 156 4.34 -1.42 -10.44
N PRO A 157 3.00 -1.41 -10.51
CA PRO A 157 2.24 -2.41 -11.26
C PRO A 157 2.36 -2.16 -12.77
N ALA A 158 2.18 -3.22 -13.56
CA ALA A 158 2.31 -3.17 -15.02
C ALA A 158 1.35 -2.16 -15.69
N SER A 159 0.21 -1.87 -15.06
CA SER A 159 -0.82 -0.92 -15.52
C SER A 159 -0.43 0.55 -15.34
N LEU A 160 0.60 0.87 -14.55
CA LEU A 160 0.92 2.26 -14.23
C LEU A 160 1.49 2.98 -15.45
N THR A 161 0.82 4.06 -15.84
CA THR A 161 1.17 4.86 -17.02
C THR A 161 1.80 6.21 -16.65
N SER A 162 1.46 6.79 -15.50
CA SER A 162 1.91 8.14 -15.13
C SER A 162 2.28 8.29 -13.66
N ILE A 163 3.37 9.03 -13.43
CA ILE A 163 3.83 9.46 -12.10
C ILE A 163 3.86 10.99 -12.06
N GLY A 164 3.14 11.57 -11.11
CA GLY A 164 2.99 13.01 -10.98
C GLY A 164 4.27 13.76 -10.60
N MET A 165 4.23 15.09 -10.76
CA MET A 165 5.30 15.98 -10.33
C MET A 165 5.50 15.86 -8.80
N ILE A 166 6.75 15.78 -8.35
CA ILE A 166 7.13 15.67 -6.92
C ILE A 166 6.55 14.41 -6.23
N ALA A 167 6.00 13.42 -6.96
CA ALA A 167 5.23 12.31 -6.37
C ALA A 167 5.96 11.54 -5.26
N PHE A 168 7.26 11.32 -5.36
CA PHE A 168 8.13 10.62 -4.39
C PHE A 168 9.30 11.50 -3.95
N ALA A 169 9.15 12.82 -3.96
CA ALA A 169 10.24 13.71 -3.57
C ALA A 169 10.58 13.54 -2.09
N ARG A 170 11.86 13.64 -1.74
CA ARG A 170 12.39 13.51 -0.37
C ARG A 170 12.11 12.15 0.31
N CYS A 171 11.91 11.10 -0.47
CA CYS A 171 11.96 9.72 0.04
C CYS A 171 13.44 9.31 0.19
N SER A 172 14.11 9.80 1.23
CA SER A 172 15.57 9.70 1.40
C SER A 172 16.09 8.25 1.50
N SER A 173 15.28 7.33 2.04
CA SER A 173 15.63 5.90 2.13
C SER A 173 15.36 5.11 0.84
N LEU A 174 14.69 5.73 -0.14
CA LEU A 174 14.30 5.05 -1.38
C LEU A 174 15.54 4.72 -2.19
N SER A 175 15.90 3.44 -2.20
CA SER A 175 17.12 2.94 -2.85
C SER A 175 16.85 2.11 -4.09
N ARG A 176 15.65 1.53 -4.19
CA ARG A 176 15.22 0.70 -5.33
C ARG A 176 13.83 1.09 -5.81
N VAL A 177 13.73 1.32 -7.12
CA VAL A 177 12.45 1.56 -7.80
C VAL A 177 12.38 0.69 -9.05
N THR A 178 11.32 -0.10 -9.17
CA THR A 178 11.03 -0.92 -10.35
C THR A 178 9.90 -0.27 -11.13
N PHE A 179 10.22 0.29 -12.30
CA PHE A 179 9.25 0.91 -13.21
C PHE A 179 8.68 -0.12 -14.19
N PRO A 180 7.39 -0.02 -14.55
CA PRO A 180 6.80 -0.92 -15.53
C PRO A 180 7.18 -0.49 -16.94
N ALA A 181 7.20 -1.47 -17.86
CA ALA A 181 7.50 -1.22 -19.27
C ALA A 181 6.46 -0.32 -19.97
N GLY A 182 5.22 -0.29 -19.47
CA GLY A 182 4.12 0.53 -19.99
C GLY A 182 4.12 1.98 -19.50
N LEU A 183 5.08 2.39 -18.68
CA LEU A 183 5.15 3.76 -18.17
C LEU A 183 5.36 4.77 -19.30
N THR A 184 4.54 5.81 -19.36
CA THR A 184 4.57 6.83 -20.42
C THR A 184 5.13 8.16 -19.93
N SER A 185 4.98 8.49 -18.63
CA SER A 185 5.41 9.79 -18.11
C SER A 185 5.88 9.76 -16.65
N ILE A 186 6.94 10.53 -16.40
CA ILE A 186 7.47 10.84 -15.07
C ILE A 186 7.53 12.36 -14.91
N GLY A 187 6.81 12.86 -13.91
CA GLY A 187 6.70 14.28 -13.58
C GLY A 187 8.01 14.92 -13.12
N GLY A 188 8.07 16.25 -13.19
CA GLY A 188 9.26 16.99 -12.77
C GLY A 188 9.52 16.76 -11.28
N TRP A 189 10.78 16.71 -10.87
CA TRP A 189 11.14 16.50 -9.46
C TRP A 189 10.52 15.24 -8.80
N ALA A 190 9.98 14.28 -9.58
CA ALA A 190 9.23 13.14 -9.06
C ALA A 190 9.96 12.35 -7.97
N PHE A 191 11.27 12.15 -8.10
CA PHE A 191 12.14 11.48 -7.14
C PHE A 191 13.22 12.42 -6.59
N SER A 192 13.02 13.74 -6.68
CA SER A 192 13.99 14.73 -6.19
C SER A 192 14.27 14.53 -4.70
N GLY A 193 15.55 14.50 -4.29
CA GLY A 193 15.92 14.26 -2.89
C GLY A 193 15.86 12.80 -2.44
N CYS A 194 15.66 11.83 -3.35
CA CYS A 194 15.88 10.41 -3.06
C CYS A 194 17.39 10.10 -3.07
N SER A 195 18.11 10.52 -2.04
CA SER A 195 19.59 10.44 -1.97
C SER A 195 20.15 9.02 -2.06
N SER A 196 19.36 8.01 -1.69
CA SER A 196 19.77 6.59 -1.75
C SER A 196 19.55 5.95 -3.14
N LEU A 197 18.87 6.64 -4.07
CA LEU A 197 18.52 6.11 -5.38
C LEU A 197 19.70 6.27 -6.35
N THR A 198 20.46 5.21 -6.58
CA THR A 198 21.70 5.26 -7.38
C THR A 198 21.49 4.89 -8.84
N ARG A 199 20.57 3.99 -9.14
CA ARG A 199 20.30 3.53 -10.50
C ARG A 199 18.82 3.23 -10.68
N VAL A 200 18.29 3.60 -11.84
CA VAL A 200 16.93 3.26 -12.28
C VAL A 200 16.93 2.78 -13.73
N THR A 201 16.00 1.90 -14.05
CA THR A 201 15.70 1.51 -15.42
C THR A 201 14.31 2.00 -15.78
N VAL A 202 14.20 2.77 -16.87
CA VAL A 202 12.97 3.39 -17.34
C VAL A 202 12.74 3.03 -18.81
N PRO A 203 11.48 2.94 -19.28
CA PRO A 203 11.24 2.66 -20.68
C PRO A 203 11.68 3.83 -21.55
N GLU A 204 12.28 3.54 -22.71
CA GLU A 204 12.75 4.56 -23.65
C GLU A 204 11.61 5.46 -24.15
N THR A 205 10.39 4.91 -24.19
CA THR A 205 9.14 5.58 -24.55
C THR A 205 8.63 6.56 -23.49
N ALA A 206 9.14 6.52 -22.25
CA ALA A 206 8.70 7.42 -21.20
C ALA A 206 9.26 8.85 -21.39
N THR A 207 8.36 9.82 -21.29
CA THR A 207 8.72 11.23 -21.13
C THR A 207 9.16 11.48 -19.69
N ILE A 208 10.40 11.93 -19.51
CA ILE A 208 10.97 12.27 -18.19
C ILE A 208 11.09 13.79 -18.12
N ARG A 209 10.33 14.41 -17.23
CA ARG A 209 10.38 15.87 -17.01
C ARG A 209 11.66 16.28 -16.26
N PRO A 210 12.05 17.57 -16.30
CA PRO A 210 13.27 18.05 -15.67
C PRO A 210 13.37 17.71 -14.18
N ASN A 211 14.58 17.40 -13.72
CA ASN A 211 14.90 17.08 -12.33
C ASN A 211 14.11 15.89 -11.74
N ALA A 212 13.50 15.04 -12.58
CA ALA A 212 12.72 13.90 -12.11
C ALA A 212 13.53 12.96 -11.18
N PHE A 213 14.84 12.85 -11.37
CA PHE A 213 15.73 12.08 -10.52
C PHE A 213 16.84 12.97 -9.94
N PRO A 214 17.43 12.58 -8.79
CA PRO A 214 18.64 13.20 -8.27
C PRO A 214 19.78 13.20 -9.31
N PRO A 215 20.66 14.22 -9.33
CA PRO A 215 21.77 14.28 -10.28
C PRO A 215 22.73 13.08 -10.20
N ALA A 216 22.84 12.45 -9.02
CA ALA A 216 23.68 11.27 -8.79
C ALA A 216 23.07 9.95 -9.32
N THR A 217 21.80 9.95 -9.70
CA THR A 217 21.09 8.74 -10.14
C THR A 217 21.41 8.43 -11.60
N THR A 218 21.95 7.23 -11.85
CA THR A 218 22.14 6.72 -13.20
C THR A 218 20.79 6.25 -13.78
N VAL A 219 20.33 6.91 -14.85
CA VAL A 219 19.08 6.55 -15.54
C VAL A 219 19.39 5.74 -16.79
N LEU A 220 19.06 4.45 -16.78
CA LEU A 220 19.14 3.57 -17.94
C LEU A 220 17.80 3.55 -18.68
N ARG A 221 17.81 3.88 -19.96
CA ARG A 221 16.63 3.74 -20.84
C ARG A 221 16.71 2.42 -21.59
N LEU A 222 15.63 1.63 -21.57
CA LEU A 222 15.53 0.37 -22.32
C LEU A 222 14.24 0.30 -23.14
N PRO A 223 14.23 -0.42 -24.27
CA PRO A 223 12.99 -0.73 -24.98
C PRO A 223 12.09 -1.58 -24.08
N PRO A 224 10.75 -1.38 -24.10
CA PRO A 224 9.80 -2.12 -23.27
C PRO A 224 10.01 -3.65 -23.29
N LYS A 225 10.30 -4.22 -24.48
CA LYS A 225 10.59 -5.66 -24.65
C LYS A 225 11.77 -6.15 -23.79
N ARG A 226 12.83 -5.36 -23.65
CA ARG A 226 14.01 -5.71 -22.83
C ARG A 226 13.75 -5.52 -21.34
N MET A 227 12.90 -4.57 -20.96
CA MET A 227 12.46 -4.43 -19.57
C MET A 227 11.67 -5.65 -19.11
N HIS A 228 10.74 -6.14 -19.93
CA HIS A 228 10.03 -7.39 -19.64
C HIS A 228 10.99 -8.58 -19.53
N GLY A 229 11.99 -8.67 -20.41
CA GLY A 229 13.03 -9.70 -20.31
C GLY A 229 13.83 -9.63 -19.01
N LEU A 230 14.22 -8.42 -18.60
CA LEU A 230 14.95 -8.17 -17.35
C LEU A 230 14.09 -8.47 -16.11
N GLN A 231 12.83 -8.08 -16.13
CA GLN A 231 11.89 -8.35 -15.05
C GLN A 231 11.66 -9.85 -14.90
N ARG A 232 11.33 -10.56 -16.00
CA ARG A 232 11.19 -12.02 -16.00
C ARG A 232 12.46 -12.73 -15.54
N TRP A 233 13.65 -12.19 -15.85
CA TRP A 233 14.90 -12.75 -15.37
C TRP A 233 15.06 -12.56 -13.86
N HIS A 234 14.78 -11.38 -13.31
CA HIS A 234 14.77 -11.18 -11.86
C HIS A 234 13.75 -12.10 -11.17
N ASP A 235 12.52 -12.18 -11.69
CA ASP A 235 11.48 -13.06 -11.15
C ASP A 235 11.93 -14.53 -11.17
N ALA A 236 12.60 -14.97 -12.24
CA ALA A 236 13.16 -16.31 -12.34
C ALA A 236 14.33 -16.55 -11.37
N VAL A 237 15.19 -15.54 -11.15
CA VAL A 237 16.30 -15.63 -10.19
C VAL A 237 15.77 -15.68 -8.76
N ASP A 238 14.80 -14.84 -8.42
CA ASP A 238 14.16 -14.84 -7.10
C ASP A 238 13.44 -16.18 -6.87
N GLY A 239 12.74 -16.70 -7.87
CA GLY A 239 12.16 -18.04 -7.84
C GLY A 239 13.20 -19.16 -7.66
N ALA A 240 14.34 -19.08 -8.35
CA ALA A 240 15.43 -20.04 -8.20
C ALA A 240 16.12 -19.96 -6.83
N LEU A 241 16.29 -18.75 -6.27
CA LEU A 241 16.82 -18.53 -4.93
C LEU A 241 15.85 -19.04 -3.86
N ALA A 242 14.56 -18.77 -4.01
CA ALA A 242 13.51 -19.31 -3.16
C ALA A 242 13.54 -20.84 -3.22
N TYR A 243 13.55 -21.44 -4.42
CA TYR A 243 13.68 -22.89 -4.58
C TYR A 243 14.94 -23.44 -3.89
N LYS A 244 16.10 -22.79 -4.03
CA LYS A 244 17.34 -23.22 -3.36
C LYS A 244 17.23 -23.18 -1.83
N ARG A 245 16.53 -22.20 -1.26
CA ARG A 245 16.24 -22.12 0.18
C ARG A 245 15.27 -23.21 0.63
N CYS A 246 14.27 -23.51 -0.19
CA CYS A 246 13.24 -24.52 0.09
C CYS A 246 13.72 -25.96 -0.15
N ARG A 247 14.74 -26.17 -0.98
CA ARG A 247 15.22 -27.49 -1.40
C ARG A 247 15.54 -28.44 -0.23
N PRO A 248 16.20 -28.02 0.86
CA PRO A 248 16.43 -28.90 2.02
C PRO A 248 15.13 -29.31 2.71
N LEU A 249 14.20 -28.37 2.91
CA LEU A 249 12.88 -28.65 3.52
C LEU A 249 12.07 -29.61 2.64
N LEU A 250 12.13 -29.43 1.32
CA LEU A 250 11.48 -30.31 0.35
C LEU A 250 12.04 -31.73 0.41
N TYR A 251 13.37 -31.90 0.51
CA TYR A 251 13.97 -33.23 0.67
C TYR A 251 13.60 -33.88 1.99
N CYS A 252 13.69 -33.14 3.11
CA CYS A 252 13.27 -33.64 4.42
C CYS A 252 11.79 -34.08 4.39
N TRP A 253 10.94 -33.28 3.74
CA TRP A 253 9.53 -33.64 3.56
C TRP A 253 9.36 -34.89 2.70
N LEU A 254 10.06 -34.99 1.56
CA LEU A 254 10.01 -36.17 0.68
C LEU A 254 10.48 -37.45 1.40
N GLU A 255 11.52 -37.37 2.23
CA GLU A 255 11.98 -38.50 3.06
C GLU A 255 10.91 -38.91 4.10
N ARG A 256 10.27 -37.94 4.76
CA ARG A 256 9.15 -38.20 5.68
C ARG A 256 7.94 -38.80 4.95
N ALA A 257 7.60 -38.31 3.76
CA ALA A 257 6.52 -38.84 2.95
C ALA A 257 6.82 -40.28 2.47
N GLN A 258 8.05 -40.57 2.06
CA GLN A 258 8.47 -41.89 1.60
C GLN A 258 8.45 -42.93 2.73
N THR A 259 8.79 -42.54 3.95
CA THR A 259 8.68 -43.41 5.14
C THR A 259 7.22 -43.64 5.56
N ARG A 260 6.31 -42.70 5.29
CA ARG A 260 4.87 -42.80 5.60
C ARG A 260 4.04 -43.50 4.53
N LEU A 261 4.58 -43.72 3.32
CA LEU A 261 3.88 -44.35 2.18
C LEU A 261 3.28 -45.74 2.48
N GLY A 262 3.87 -46.50 3.42
CA GLY A 262 3.33 -47.79 3.88
C GLY A 262 2.21 -47.70 4.93
N SER A 263 1.85 -46.50 5.40
CA SER A 263 0.93 -46.26 6.53
C SER A 263 -0.36 -45.53 6.17
N TYR A 264 -0.55 -45.16 4.89
CA TYR A 264 -1.77 -44.48 4.44
C TYR A 264 -2.93 -45.49 4.29
N GLY A 265 -3.83 -45.51 5.28
CA GLY A 265 -5.09 -46.24 5.21
C GLY A 265 -6.07 -45.66 4.16
N PRO A 266 -7.20 -46.36 3.89
CA PRO A 266 -8.14 -46.02 2.81
C PRO A 266 -8.87 -44.68 2.99
N ASP A 267 -8.95 -44.17 4.22
CA ASP A 267 -9.82 -43.03 4.57
C ASP A 267 -9.20 -41.65 4.29
N GLY A 268 -7.97 -41.59 3.74
CA GLY A 268 -7.34 -40.34 3.30
C GLY A 268 -6.92 -39.34 4.39
N ALA A 269 -7.37 -39.52 5.65
CA ALA A 269 -7.09 -38.60 6.76
C ALA A 269 -5.59 -38.39 7.06
N ALA A 270 -4.77 -39.40 6.83
CA ALA A 270 -3.31 -39.28 6.97
C ALA A 270 -2.67 -38.45 5.86
N ARG A 271 -3.23 -38.45 4.63
CA ARG A 271 -2.76 -37.56 3.55
C ARG A 271 -3.11 -36.10 3.84
N GLN A 272 -4.29 -35.85 4.39
CA GLN A 272 -4.75 -34.50 4.72
C GLN A 272 -3.85 -33.86 5.80
N ARG A 273 -3.49 -34.61 6.84
CA ARG A 273 -2.55 -34.11 7.87
C ARG A 273 -1.16 -33.82 7.32
N ASP A 274 -0.64 -34.67 6.43
CA ASP A 274 0.67 -34.45 5.82
C ASP A 274 0.69 -33.25 4.86
N LEU A 275 -0.47 -32.94 4.23
CA LEU A 275 -0.67 -31.72 3.44
C LEU A 275 -0.71 -30.48 4.34
N GLU A 276 -1.43 -30.52 5.46
CA GLU A 276 -1.47 -29.42 6.44
C GLU A 276 -0.09 -29.20 7.09
N GLU A 277 0.68 -30.26 7.34
CA GLU A 277 2.08 -30.20 7.82
C GLU A 277 2.99 -29.57 6.75
N PHE A 278 2.80 -29.93 5.46
CA PHE A 278 3.50 -29.28 4.35
C PHE A 278 3.15 -27.79 4.25
N GLU A 279 1.87 -27.44 4.24
CA GLU A 279 1.44 -26.05 4.16
C GLU A 279 1.92 -25.23 5.37
N GLY A 280 1.94 -25.82 6.56
CA GLY A 280 2.48 -25.21 7.78
C GLY A 280 4.01 -24.99 7.74
N ASP A 281 4.78 -26.01 7.35
CA ASP A 281 6.25 -25.93 7.22
C ASP A 281 6.66 -24.87 6.19
N PHE A 282 5.83 -24.65 5.16
CA PHE A 282 6.09 -23.68 4.09
C PHE A 282 5.35 -22.34 4.25
N ALA A 283 4.47 -22.17 5.26
CA ALA A 283 3.66 -20.96 5.46
C ALA A 283 4.49 -19.68 5.63
N HIS A 284 5.66 -19.77 6.25
CA HIS A 284 6.57 -18.64 6.44
C HIS A 284 7.24 -18.16 5.13
N LEU A 285 7.15 -18.94 4.05
CA LEU A 285 7.76 -18.65 2.76
C LEU A 285 6.78 -18.03 1.75
N ALA A 286 5.48 -18.07 2.02
CA ALA A 286 4.44 -17.46 1.18
C ALA A 286 4.47 -15.92 1.16
N LEU A 287 5.25 -15.27 2.04
CA LEU A 287 5.39 -13.80 2.11
C LEU A 287 6.20 -13.16 0.97
N HIS A 288 6.70 -13.96 0.01
CA HIS A 288 7.56 -13.46 -1.08
C HIS A 288 7.19 -13.98 -2.47
N ALA A 289 6.02 -14.61 -2.63
CA ALA A 289 5.55 -15.09 -3.92
C ALA A 289 4.11 -14.66 -4.18
N ASP A 290 3.94 -13.36 -4.45
CA ASP A 290 2.84 -12.77 -5.21
C ASP A 290 3.32 -11.47 -5.87
#